data_AF-A0A527Z3H5-F1
#
_entry.id   AF-A0A527Z3H5-F1
#
_cell.length_a   1.000
_cell.length_b   1.000
_cell.length_c   1.000
_cell.angle_alpha   90.00
_cell.angle_beta   90.00
_cell.angle_gamma   90.00
#
_symmetry.space_group_name_H-M   'P 1'
#
loop_
_entity.id
_entity.type
_entity.pdbx_description
1 polymer ?
#
loop_
_entity_poly.entity_id
_entity_poly.type
_entity_poly.pdbx_seq_one_letter_code
_entity_poly.pdbx_strand_id
1 'polypeptide(L)'
;MGADDAVVATQGARDSAFKFASRLQIKVLSSGVFDAIVKRYSTEGQRLSLEDIEGQWRKVTLGPSNVATLMETARLEVSKGIDFATLNHWVDDAVRLLKEARDRERPMIGPITRAFYYCCALVAIAADYLGREHVLSDHDARKKHFRSGMIFGQNDDAAAKRYL
;
A
#
# COMPACT_ATOMS: atom_id res chain seq x y z
N MET A 1 -1.29 -15.02 -23.48
CA MET A 1 -2.29 -14.14 -22.85
C MET A 1 -2.94 -14.96 -21.73
N GLY A 2 -2.44 -14.86 -20.49
CA GLY A 2 -2.81 -15.73 -19.36
C GLY A 2 -3.54 -15.00 -18.24
N ALA A 3 -4.40 -14.04 -18.59
CA ALA A 3 -5.22 -13.33 -17.61
C ALA A 3 -6.54 -14.10 -17.41
N ASP A 4 -6.80 -14.56 -16.18
CA ASP A 4 -8.04 -15.26 -15.81
C ASP A 4 -9.23 -14.31 -15.67
N ASP A 5 -8.97 -13.03 -15.41
CA ASP A 5 -9.95 -11.98 -15.19
C ASP A 5 -9.45 -10.65 -15.78
N ALA A 6 -10.36 -9.87 -16.37
CA ALA A 6 -10.09 -8.51 -16.82
C ALA A 6 -11.04 -7.53 -16.10
N VAL A 7 -10.50 -6.40 -15.63
CA VAL A 7 -11.26 -5.34 -14.95
C VAL A 7 -11.01 -4.00 -15.63
N VAL A 8 -12.08 -3.29 -15.95
CA VAL A 8 -12.02 -1.92 -16.47
C VAL A 8 -12.47 -0.96 -15.36
N ALA A 9 -11.55 -0.15 -14.85
CA ALA A 9 -11.84 0.94 -13.94
C ALA A 9 -12.09 2.22 -14.72
N THR A 10 -13.27 2.82 -14.60
CA THR A 10 -13.61 4.08 -15.28
C THR A 10 -13.95 5.15 -14.25
N GLN A 11 -13.35 6.34 -14.39
CA GLN A 11 -13.66 7.49 -13.52
C GLN A 11 -14.99 8.18 -13.86
N GLY A 12 -15.74 7.70 -14.85
CA GLY A 12 -17.06 8.20 -15.19
C GLY A 12 -17.92 7.14 -15.84
N ALA A 13 -19.24 7.23 -15.63
CA ALA A 13 -20.23 6.34 -16.23
C ALA A 13 -20.30 6.57 -17.75
N ARG A 14 -19.39 5.94 -18.50
CA ARG A 14 -19.48 5.89 -19.97
C ARG A 14 -20.24 4.62 -20.35
N ASP A 15 -21.49 4.78 -20.83
CA ASP A 15 -22.33 3.69 -21.35
C ASP A 15 -21.61 2.81 -22.39
N SER A 16 -20.69 3.38 -23.17
CA SER A 16 -19.87 2.66 -24.13
C SER A 16 -18.90 1.67 -23.47
N ALA A 17 -18.33 2.00 -22.31
CA ALA A 17 -17.44 1.12 -21.56
C ALA A 17 -18.22 -0.06 -20.94
N PHE A 18 -19.44 0.19 -20.46
CA PHE A 18 -20.34 -0.86 -19.96
C PHE A 18 -20.79 -1.81 -21.06
N LYS A 19 -21.19 -1.29 -22.23
CA LYS A 19 -21.57 -2.13 -23.39
C LYS A 19 -20.40 -2.99 -23.88
N PHE A 20 -19.20 -2.41 -23.94
CA PHE A 20 -17.98 -3.13 -24.30
C PHE A 20 -17.65 -4.24 -23.29
N ALA A 21 -17.66 -3.91 -22.00
CA ALA A 21 -17.29 -4.85 -20.95
C ALA A 21 -18.33 -5.97 -20.78
N SER A 22 -19.62 -5.66 -20.89
CA SER A 22 -20.70 -6.67 -20.89
C SER A 22 -20.55 -7.67 -22.03
N ARG A 23 -20.22 -7.20 -23.25
CA ARG A 23 -20.00 -8.08 -24.41
C ARG A 23 -18.82 -9.05 -24.22
N LEU A 24 -17.80 -8.64 -23.47
CA LEU A 24 -16.58 -9.41 -23.26
C LEU A 24 -16.51 -10.08 -21.88
N GLN A 25 -17.59 -10.04 -21.10
CA GLN A 25 -17.63 -10.50 -19.70
C GLN A 25 -16.53 -9.93 -18.81
N ILE A 26 -16.12 -8.69 -19.08
CA ILE A 26 -15.11 -7.96 -18.32
C ILE A 26 -15.80 -7.28 -17.14
N LYS A 27 -15.22 -7.38 -15.95
CA LYS A 27 -15.75 -6.73 -14.75
C LYS A 27 -15.54 -5.21 -14.86
N VAL A 28 -16.56 -4.41 -14.56
CA VAL A 28 -16.47 -2.93 -14.57
C VAL A 28 -16.52 -2.43 -13.15
N LEU A 29 -15.48 -1.71 -12.73
CA LEU A 29 -15.51 -0.89 -11.52
C LEU A 29 -15.99 0.51 -11.92
N SER A 30 -17.25 0.81 -11.57
CA SER A 30 -17.82 2.14 -11.78
C SER A 30 -17.48 3.07 -10.62
N SER A 31 -17.26 4.34 -10.93
CA SER A 31 -17.05 5.37 -9.92
C SER A 31 -18.21 5.46 -8.93
N GLY A 32 -19.44 5.12 -9.32
CA GLY A 32 -20.61 5.14 -8.43
C GLY A 32 -20.52 4.25 -7.19
N VAL A 33 -19.81 3.12 -7.27
CA VAL A 33 -19.54 2.26 -6.09
C VAL A 33 -18.58 2.96 -5.13
N PHE A 34 -17.56 3.63 -5.67
CA PHE A 34 -16.63 4.42 -4.89
C PHE A 34 -17.27 5.68 -4.34
N ASP A 35 -18.16 6.35 -5.08
CA ASP A 35 -18.87 7.55 -4.63
C ASP A 35 -19.73 7.27 -3.40
N ALA A 36 -20.39 6.11 -3.34
CA ALA A 36 -21.15 5.70 -2.16
C ALA A 36 -20.25 5.48 -0.93
N ILE A 37 -19.07 4.89 -1.12
CA ILE A 37 -18.06 4.69 -0.07
C ILE A 37 -17.47 6.03 0.37
N VAL A 38 -17.06 6.87 -0.58
CA VAL A 38 -16.50 8.21 -0.34
C VAL A 38 -17.53 9.07 0.38
N LYS A 39 -18.80 9.09 -0.04
CA LYS A 39 -19.85 9.87 0.61
C LYS A 39 -20.16 9.39 2.04
N ARG A 40 -20.03 8.08 2.30
CA ARG A 40 -20.30 7.48 3.61
C ARG A 40 -19.16 7.64 4.60
N TYR A 41 -17.91 7.66 4.13
CA TYR A 41 -16.72 7.63 5.00
C TYR A 41 -15.81 8.85 4.84
N SER A 42 -16.05 9.72 3.86
CA SER A 42 -15.30 10.95 3.61
C SER A 42 -16.13 12.17 4.00
N THR A 43 -16.33 12.34 5.29
CA THR A 43 -16.84 13.60 5.86
C THR A 43 -15.69 14.61 5.85
N GLU A 44 -15.81 15.70 5.07
CA GLU A 44 -14.76 16.73 4.96
C GLU A 44 -14.32 17.29 6.32
N GLY A 45 -15.25 17.44 7.27
CA GLY A 45 -14.96 17.91 8.64
C GLY A 45 -14.14 16.95 9.51
N GLN A 46 -13.82 15.74 9.02
CA GLN A 46 -12.99 14.76 9.72
C GLN A 46 -11.67 14.46 8.99
N ARG A 47 -11.43 15.11 7.83
CA ARG A 47 -10.14 15.03 7.15
C ARG A 47 -9.14 15.88 7.93
N LEU A 48 -8.02 15.27 8.28
CA LEU A 48 -6.90 15.97 8.89
C LEU A 48 -5.99 16.48 7.77
N SER A 49 -5.46 17.68 7.96
CA SER A 49 -4.36 18.17 7.11
C SER A 49 -3.10 17.33 7.36
N LEU A 50 -2.15 17.39 6.42
CA LEU A 50 -0.84 16.75 6.63
C LEU A 50 -0.15 17.31 7.89
N GLU A 51 -0.25 18.62 8.10
CA GLU A 51 0.33 19.32 9.25
C GLU A 51 -0.27 18.83 10.58
N ASP A 52 -1.59 18.64 10.63
CA ASP A 52 -2.27 18.09 11.80
C ASP A 52 -1.84 16.64 12.09
N ILE A 53 -1.73 15.82 11.04
CA ILE A 53 -1.29 14.43 11.17
C ILE A 53 0.17 14.37 11.66
N GLU A 54 1.06 15.17 11.07
CA GLU A 54 2.45 15.25 11.53
C GLU A 54 2.55 15.74 12.98
N GLY A 55 1.75 16.75 13.35
CA GLY A 55 1.66 17.24 14.71
C GLY A 55 1.20 16.15 15.70
N GLN A 56 0.31 15.26 15.28
CA GLN A 56 -0.08 14.09 16.07
C GLN A 56 1.04 13.04 16.14
N TRP A 57 1.68 12.73 15.02
CA TRP A 57 2.76 11.74 14.95
C TRP A 57 4.00 12.11 15.75
N ARG A 58 4.36 13.39 15.82
CA ARG A 58 5.48 13.88 16.64
C ARG A 58 5.25 13.66 18.13
N LYS A 59 3.99 13.61 18.58
CA LYS A 59 3.61 13.40 20.00
C LYS A 59 3.60 11.93 20.41
N VAL A 60 3.71 10.99 19.47
CA VAL A 60 3.63 9.55 19.75
C VAL A 60 5.00 8.91 19.57
N THR A 61 5.54 8.41 20.67
CA THR A 61 6.85 7.73 20.70
C THR A 61 6.69 6.21 20.59
N LEU A 62 7.46 5.60 19.69
CA LEU A 62 7.55 4.17 19.44
C LEU A 62 9.01 3.68 19.56
N GLY A 63 9.38 3.19 20.74
CA GLY A 63 10.76 2.79 21.03
C GLY A 63 11.68 4.02 21.08
N PRO A 64 12.79 4.05 20.30
CA PRO A 64 13.75 5.17 20.34
C PRO A 64 13.35 6.38 19.51
N SER A 65 12.30 6.30 18.68
CA SER A 65 11.87 7.36 17.77
C SER A 65 10.38 7.67 17.90
N ASN A 66 9.91 8.75 17.28
CA ASN A 66 8.48 9.03 17.16
C ASN A 66 7.92 8.59 15.80
N VAL A 67 6.60 8.52 15.70
CA VAL A 67 5.92 8.09 14.47
C VAL A 67 6.28 9.01 13.30
N ALA A 68 6.47 10.31 13.53
CA ALA A 68 6.78 11.25 12.45
C ALA A 68 8.14 10.96 11.81
N THR A 69 9.15 10.59 12.60
CA THR A 69 10.45 10.16 12.08
C THR A 69 10.33 8.91 11.20
N LEU A 70 9.49 7.95 11.58
CA LEU A 70 9.27 6.73 10.80
C LEU A 70 8.59 7.05 9.45
N MET A 71 7.58 7.92 9.47
CA MET A 71 6.90 8.38 8.25
C MET A 71 7.82 9.22 7.34
N GLU A 72 8.72 10.00 7.92
CA GLU A 72 9.72 10.75 7.17
C GLU A 72 10.70 9.84 6.44
N THR A 73 11.22 8.81 7.13
CA THR A 73 12.06 7.79 6.50
C THR A 73 11.35 7.14 5.32
N ALA A 74 10.09 6.74 5.50
CA ALA A 74 9.31 6.14 4.43
C ALA A 74 9.11 7.08 3.22
N ARG A 75 8.92 8.39 3.46
CA ARG A 75 8.87 9.41 2.39
C ARG A 75 10.20 9.56 1.66
N LEU A 76 11.32 9.52 2.39
CA LEU A 76 12.65 9.60 1.79
C LEU A 76 12.96 8.38 0.92
N GLU A 77 12.50 7.19 1.31
CA GLU A 77 12.67 5.97 0.51
C GLU A 77 11.94 6.07 -0.83
N VAL A 78 10.72 6.63 -0.87
CA VAL A 78 10.02 6.92 -2.14
C VAL A 78 10.89 7.76 -3.08
N SER A 79 11.63 8.74 -2.53
CA SER A 79 12.48 9.63 -3.32
C SER A 79 13.75 8.96 -3.85
N LYS A 80 14.22 7.90 -3.19
CA LYS A 80 15.42 7.13 -3.60
C LYS A 80 15.11 6.08 -4.67
N GLY A 81 13.84 5.74 -4.84
CA GLY A 81 13.36 4.73 -5.78
C GLY A 81 12.75 3.53 -5.05
N ILE A 82 11.71 2.95 -5.67
CA ILE A 82 11.00 1.81 -5.10
C ILE A 82 11.63 0.51 -5.60
N ASP A 83 12.20 -0.25 -4.68
CA ASP A 83 12.72 -1.60 -4.89
C ASP A 83 12.11 -2.59 -3.87
N PHE A 84 12.51 -3.87 -3.95
CA PHE A 84 12.03 -4.89 -3.02
C PHE A 84 12.56 -4.71 -1.59
N ALA A 85 13.71 -4.06 -1.41
CA ALA A 85 14.23 -3.73 -0.08
C ALA A 85 13.28 -2.75 0.63
N THR A 86 12.92 -1.69 -0.08
CA THR A 86 11.97 -0.66 0.35
C THR A 86 10.59 -1.25 0.64
N LEU A 87 10.10 -2.14 -0.25
CA LEU A 87 8.84 -2.85 -0.02
C LEU A 87 8.87 -3.69 1.26
N ASN A 88 9.95 -4.44 1.50
CA ASN A 88 10.13 -5.21 2.74
C ASN A 88 10.10 -4.31 3.98
N HIS A 89 10.84 -3.20 3.97
CA HIS A 89 10.85 -2.25 5.07
C HIS A 89 9.44 -1.73 5.39
N TRP A 90 8.67 -1.33 4.38
CA TRP A 90 7.30 -0.85 4.60
C TRP A 90 6.34 -1.93 5.09
N VAL A 91 6.54 -3.19 4.69
CA VAL A 91 5.79 -4.33 5.25
C VAL A 91 6.12 -4.52 6.73
N ASP A 92 7.40 -4.50 7.09
CA ASP A 92 7.85 -4.66 8.48
C ASP A 92 7.33 -3.52 9.37
N ASP A 93 7.41 -2.28 8.88
CA ASP A 93 6.86 -1.10 9.56
C ASP A 93 5.33 -1.19 9.72
N ALA A 94 4.61 -1.62 8.67
CA ALA A 94 3.17 -1.83 8.77
C ALA A 94 2.82 -2.90 9.82
N VAL A 95 3.54 -4.03 9.85
CA VAL A 95 3.32 -5.08 10.84
C VAL A 95 3.62 -4.60 12.26
N ARG A 96 4.70 -3.83 12.44
CA ARG A 96 5.07 -3.22 13.72
C ARG A 96 4.00 -2.24 14.19
N LEU A 97 3.58 -1.32 13.33
CA LEU A 97 2.56 -0.31 13.64
C LEU A 97 1.21 -0.95 13.92
N LEU A 98 0.84 -2.03 13.23
CA LEU A 98 -0.40 -2.76 13.50
C LEU A 98 -0.43 -3.35 14.92
N LYS A 99 0.69 -3.93 15.37
CA LYS A 99 0.82 -4.45 16.74
C LYS A 99 0.68 -3.32 17.76
N GLU A 100 1.40 -2.22 17.56
CA GLU A 100 1.35 -1.06 18.46
C GLU A 100 -0.03 -0.39 18.49
N ALA A 101 -0.69 -0.23 17.34
CA ALA A 101 -2.05 0.31 17.26
C ALA A 101 -3.07 -0.58 17.98
N ARG A 102 -2.96 -1.90 17.82
CA ARG A 102 -3.82 -2.87 18.50
C ARG A 102 -3.71 -2.73 20.02
N ASP A 103 -2.50 -2.54 20.52
CA ASP A 103 -2.22 -2.55 21.95
C ASP A 103 -2.47 -1.19 22.63
N ARG A 104 -2.31 -0.07 21.89
CA ARG A 104 -2.39 1.29 22.46
C ARG A 104 -3.62 2.10 22.09
N GLU A 105 -4.25 1.82 20.95
CA GLU A 105 -5.29 2.71 20.40
C GLU A 105 -6.68 2.09 20.41
N ARG A 106 -6.84 0.78 20.63
CA ARG A 106 -8.18 0.18 20.69
C ARG A 106 -9.03 0.75 21.84
N PRO A 107 -10.30 1.15 21.58
CA PRO A 107 -11.09 0.94 20.36
C PRO A 107 -11.11 2.10 19.35
N MET A 108 -10.36 3.20 19.57
CA MET A 108 -10.41 4.40 18.74
C MET A 108 -9.25 4.49 17.73
N ILE A 109 -9.50 5.08 16.55
CA ILE A 109 -8.45 5.27 15.53
C ILE A 109 -7.55 6.43 15.96
N GLY A 110 -6.33 6.11 16.39
CA GLY A 110 -5.31 7.09 16.80
C GLY A 110 -4.24 7.34 15.73
N PRO A 111 -3.17 8.10 16.08
CA PRO A 111 -2.09 8.44 15.16
C PRO A 111 -1.31 7.23 14.64
N ILE A 112 -1.12 6.17 15.44
CA ILE A 112 -0.40 4.94 15.06
C ILE A 112 -1.20 4.17 14.00
N THR A 113 -2.51 4.08 14.17
CA THR A 113 -3.42 3.44 13.18
C THR A 113 -3.36 4.17 11.83
N ARG A 114 -3.27 5.51 11.85
CA ARG A 114 -3.10 6.30 10.62
C ARG A 114 -1.76 6.06 9.95
N ALA A 115 -0.67 5.96 10.73
CA ALA A 115 0.64 5.61 10.20
C ALA A 115 0.66 4.19 9.61
N PHE A 116 0.00 3.23 10.26
CA PHE A 116 -0.19 1.90 9.72
C PHE A 116 -0.86 1.94 8.33
N TYR A 117 -1.98 2.64 8.20
CA TYR A 117 -2.66 2.78 6.90
C TYR A 117 -1.79 3.47 5.85
N TYR A 118 -0.97 4.44 6.26
CA TYR A 118 -0.01 5.09 5.36
C TYR A 118 1.03 4.09 4.84
N CYS A 119 1.64 3.27 5.71
CA CYS A 119 2.55 2.20 5.28
C CYS A 119 1.84 1.19 4.37
N CYS A 120 0.60 0.78 4.66
CA CYS A 120 -0.15 -0.11 3.78
C CYS A 120 -0.38 0.49 2.38
N ALA A 121 -0.64 1.79 2.29
CA ALA A 121 -0.77 2.47 1.01
C ALA A 121 0.56 2.46 0.24
N LEU A 122 1.68 2.71 0.91
CA LEU A 122 3.02 2.62 0.32
C LEU A 122 3.34 1.20 -0.17
N VAL A 123 3.04 0.17 0.62
CA VAL A 123 3.18 -1.25 0.24
C VAL A 123 2.37 -1.56 -1.02
N ALA A 124 1.12 -1.09 -1.09
CA ALA A 124 0.27 -1.32 -2.26
C ALA A 124 0.83 -0.64 -3.52
N ILE A 125 1.29 0.62 -3.39
CA ILE A 125 1.93 1.37 -4.48
C ILE A 125 3.21 0.65 -4.94
N ALA A 126 4.05 0.21 -4.01
CA ALA A 126 5.27 -0.50 -4.34
C ALA A 126 5.01 -1.85 -5.00
N ALA A 127 4.04 -2.62 -4.50
CA ALA A 127 3.67 -3.88 -5.11
C ALA A 127 3.18 -3.67 -6.55
N ASP A 128 2.33 -2.67 -6.80
CA ASP A 128 1.90 -2.34 -8.16
C ASP A 128 3.08 -1.96 -9.06
N TYR A 129 3.94 -1.05 -8.58
CA TYR A 129 5.10 -0.59 -9.32
C TYR A 129 6.10 -1.72 -9.66
N LEU A 130 6.43 -2.57 -8.69
CA LEU A 130 7.37 -3.69 -8.86
C LEU A 130 6.76 -4.85 -9.66
N GLY A 131 5.44 -4.99 -9.62
CA GLY A 131 4.68 -6.00 -10.35
C GLY A 131 4.33 -5.61 -11.79
N ARG A 132 4.58 -4.35 -12.21
CA ARG A 132 4.13 -3.79 -13.49
C ARG A 132 4.50 -4.63 -14.72
N GLU A 133 5.66 -5.28 -14.71
CA GLU A 133 6.13 -6.13 -15.83
C GLU A 133 5.48 -7.52 -15.83
N HIS A 134 4.88 -7.91 -14.71
CA HIS A 134 4.24 -9.20 -14.50
C HIS A 134 2.71 -9.11 -14.46
N VAL A 135 2.11 -7.98 -14.85
CA VAL A 135 0.65 -7.78 -14.85
C VAL A 135 -0.09 -8.84 -15.67
N LEU A 136 0.51 -9.28 -16.78
CA LEU A 136 -0.06 -10.31 -17.67
C LEU A 136 0.51 -11.71 -17.45
N SER A 137 1.44 -11.87 -16.49
CA SER A 137 1.97 -13.18 -16.11
C SER A 137 0.90 -13.98 -15.37
N ASP A 138 1.00 -15.31 -15.41
CA ASP A 138 0.14 -16.17 -14.59
C ASP A 138 0.41 -16.00 -13.08
N HIS A 139 -0.48 -16.56 -12.25
CA HIS A 139 -0.40 -16.44 -10.79
C HIS A 139 0.94 -16.93 -10.23
N ASP A 140 1.47 -18.05 -10.74
CA ASP A 140 2.68 -18.67 -10.20
C ASP A 140 3.93 -17.86 -10.57
N ALA A 141 3.99 -17.30 -11.77
CA ALA A 141 5.04 -16.40 -12.20
C ALA A 141 5.05 -15.10 -11.37
N ARG A 142 3.88 -14.49 -11.12
CA ARG A 142 3.76 -13.32 -10.23
C ARG A 142 4.22 -13.67 -8.81
N LYS A 143 3.75 -14.79 -8.26
CA LYS A 143 4.12 -15.25 -6.93
C LYS A 143 5.61 -15.52 -6.81
N LYS A 144 6.23 -16.12 -7.83
CA LYS A 144 7.67 -16.36 -7.89
C LYS A 144 8.47 -15.07 -7.95
N HIS A 145 8.04 -14.08 -8.75
CA HIS A 145 8.64 -12.75 -8.82
C HIS A 145 8.68 -12.08 -7.45
N PHE A 146 7.52 -11.94 -6.81
CA PHE A 146 7.45 -11.34 -5.47
C PHE A 146 8.18 -12.15 -4.42
N ARG A 147 8.07 -13.48 -4.43
CA ARG A 147 8.79 -14.32 -3.46
C ARG A 147 10.31 -14.16 -3.60
N SER A 148 10.82 -14.15 -4.83
CA SER A 148 12.23 -13.93 -5.11
C SER A 148 12.65 -12.53 -4.69
N GLY A 149 11.91 -11.51 -5.12
CA GLY A 149 12.19 -10.12 -4.78
C GLY A 149 12.18 -9.86 -3.27
N MET A 150 11.18 -10.37 -2.53
CA MET A 150 11.09 -10.19 -1.08
C MET A 150 12.19 -10.94 -0.32
N ILE A 151 12.63 -12.11 -0.79
CA ILE A 151 13.72 -12.88 -0.15
C ILE A 151 15.10 -12.27 -0.45
N PHE A 152 15.36 -11.91 -1.72
CA PHE A 152 16.68 -11.47 -2.16
C PHE A 152 16.84 -9.95 -2.16
N GLY A 153 15.76 -9.18 -2.08
CA GLY A 153 15.79 -7.73 -1.93
C GLY A 153 16.37 -7.26 -0.60
N GLN A 154 16.51 -8.14 0.40
CA GLN A 154 17.27 -7.87 1.61
C GLN A 154 18.80 -8.09 1.45
N ASN A 155 19.25 -8.73 0.37
CA ASN A 155 20.63 -9.27 0.27
C ASN A 155 21.68 -8.31 -0.30
N ASP A 156 21.42 -7.01 -0.38
CA ASP A 156 22.50 -6.04 -0.55
C ASP A 156 23.30 -5.82 0.76
N ASP A 157 22.89 -6.42 1.87
CA ASP A 157 23.79 -6.64 3.01
C ASP A 157 24.70 -7.85 2.76
N ALA A 158 25.98 -7.56 2.56
CA ALA A 158 27.09 -8.48 2.31
C ALA A 158 27.29 -9.62 3.35
N ALA A 159 26.39 -9.79 4.32
CA ALA A 159 26.41 -10.84 5.33
C ALA A 159 25.84 -12.19 4.84
N ALA A 160 24.95 -12.21 3.84
CA ALA A 160 24.28 -13.44 3.40
C ALA A 160 25.18 -14.43 2.62
N LYS A 161 26.34 -13.97 2.12
CA LYS A 161 27.32 -14.83 1.43
C LYS A 161 28.22 -15.65 2.37
N ARG A 162 28.05 -15.56 3.69
CA ARG A 162 28.85 -16.33 4.66
C ARG A 162 28.30 -17.72 5.01
N TYR A 163 27.13 -18.08 4.47
CA TYR A 163 26.46 -19.36 4.78
C TYR A 163 26.05 -20.17 3.53
N LEU A 164 26.65 -19.87 2.38
CA LEU A 164 26.68 -20.73 1.19
C LEU A 164 28.14 -21.08 0.88
#